data_AF-A0A1M2Z1L5-F1
#
_entry.id   AF-A0A1M2Z1L5-F1
#
_cell.length_a   1.000
_cell.length_b   1.000
_cell.length_c   1.000
_cell.angle_alpha   90.00
_cell.angle_beta   90.00
_cell.angle_gamma   90.00
#
_symmetry.space_group_name_H-M   'P 1'
#
loop_
_entity.id
_entity.type
_entity.pdbx_description
1 polymer ?
#
loop_
_entity_poly.entity_id
_entity_poly.type
_entity_poly.pdbx_seq_one_letter_code
_entity_poly.pdbx_strand_id
1 'polypeptide(L)'
;MIKTLFVAFIFMFSVQQALAHVELEVSSSTYELRGLTLKAIHEDMDMKAQEGDEIVEGETKDTFAFELNFDQTGNVCRVSTDKILLKLDIRLPRWADEENANPSVRAGWNSYFGKLKAHEDGHKTIAVAAAHKINELVHSAKGARSCAAMETSLRSSAKQIVEAAEREQEQFDASEAPFALD
;
A
#
# COMPACT_ATOMS: atom_id res chain seq x y z
N MET A 1 38.92 -56.47 13.22
CA MET A 1 38.37 -55.47 14.16
C MET A 1 37.96 -54.25 13.35
N ILE A 2 36.66 -54.03 13.13
CA ILE A 2 36.15 -52.84 12.45
C ILE A 2 35.24 -52.13 13.45
N LYS A 3 35.65 -50.94 13.89
CA LYS A 3 34.88 -50.06 14.78
C LYS A 3 33.90 -49.26 13.94
N THR A 4 32.61 -49.54 14.09
CA THR A 4 31.55 -48.71 13.53
C THR A 4 31.38 -47.47 14.41
N LEU A 5 31.68 -46.28 13.88
CA LEU A 5 31.31 -45.02 14.53
C LEU A 5 29.88 -44.64 14.10
N PHE A 6 28.98 -44.53 15.06
CA PHE A 6 27.67 -43.92 14.89
C PHE A 6 27.80 -42.41 15.11
N VAL A 7 27.57 -41.61 14.06
CA VAL A 7 27.42 -40.15 14.18
C VAL A 7 25.92 -39.84 14.22
N ALA A 8 25.44 -39.38 15.37
CA ALA A 8 24.07 -38.92 15.53
C ALA A 8 23.95 -37.48 15.01
N PHE A 9 23.20 -37.28 13.92
CA PHE A 9 22.83 -35.95 13.44
C PHE A 9 21.57 -35.49 14.19
N ILE A 10 21.73 -34.50 15.08
CA ILE A 10 20.62 -33.81 15.72
C ILE A 10 20.10 -32.75 14.73
N PHE A 11 18.96 -33.01 14.10
CA PHE A 11 18.23 -31.99 13.34
C PHE A 11 17.45 -31.09 14.32
N MET A 12 17.92 -29.87 14.55
CA MET A 12 17.09 -28.80 15.11
C MET A 12 16.09 -28.37 14.03
N PHE A 13 14.85 -28.80 14.15
CA PHE A 13 13.74 -28.24 13.39
C PHE A 13 13.34 -26.90 14.02
N SER A 14 13.82 -25.81 13.43
CA SER A 14 13.29 -24.47 13.67
C SER A 14 11.88 -24.41 13.10
N VAL A 15 10.85 -24.42 13.95
CA VAL A 15 9.49 -24.14 13.52
C VAL A 15 9.45 -22.65 13.17
N GLN A 16 9.67 -22.32 11.90
CA GLN A 16 9.35 -20.99 11.38
C GLN A 16 7.83 -20.87 11.45
N GLN A 17 7.34 -20.12 12.44
CA GLN A 17 5.97 -19.61 12.37
C GLN A 17 5.96 -18.64 11.20
N ALA A 18 5.42 -19.08 10.07
CA ALA A 18 5.03 -18.18 9.01
C ALA A 18 3.84 -17.38 9.54
N LEU A 19 4.11 -16.24 10.18
CA LEU A 19 3.10 -15.21 10.35
C LEU A 19 2.62 -14.88 8.94
N ALA A 20 1.31 -14.85 8.73
CA ALA A 20 0.79 -14.43 7.43
C ALA A 20 1.32 -13.01 7.17
N HIS A 21 1.97 -12.84 6.02
CA HIS A 21 2.45 -11.53 5.60
C HIS A 21 1.28 -10.76 4.99
N VAL A 22 1.31 -9.42 5.08
CA VAL A 22 0.39 -8.57 4.34
C VAL A 22 0.50 -8.91 2.85
N GLU A 23 -0.61 -9.28 2.23
CA GLU A 23 -0.68 -9.44 0.79
C GLU A 23 -0.85 -8.06 0.16
N LEU A 24 0.10 -7.68 -0.69
CA LEU A 24 0.10 -6.39 -1.37
C LEU A 24 -0.12 -6.61 -2.87
N GLU A 25 -1.25 -6.13 -3.37
CA GLU A 25 -1.53 -6.04 -4.81
C GLU A 25 -1.36 -4.59 -5.26
N VAL A 26 -0.44 -4.34 -6.19
CA VAL A 26 -0.24 -3.00 -6.77
C VAL A 26 -0.54 -3.06 -8.25
N SER A 27 -1.49 -2.24 -8.69
CA SER A 27 -1.79 -1.97 -10.08
C SER A 27 -1.40 -0.53 -10.43
N SER A 28 -1.08 -0.29 -11.70
CA SER A 28 -0.71 1.04 -12.19
C SER A 28 -1.41 1.32 -13.51
N SER A 29 -1.93 2.53 -13.67
CA SER A 29 -2.49 3.04 -14.91
C SER A 29 -1.89 4.40 -15.27
N THR A 30 -2.01 4.78 -16.54
CA THR A 30 -1.51 6.09 -16.99
C THR A 30 -2.47 6.78 -17.94
N TYR A 31 -2.46 8.10 -17.94
CA TYR A 31 -3.04 8.91 -19.01
C TYR A 31 -1.94 9.62 -19.79
N GLU A 32 -2.04 9.64 -21.12
CA GLU A 32 -0.96 10.12 -21.98
C GLU A 32 -1.01 11.64 -22.16
N LEU A 33 0.13 12.32 -21.97
CA LEU A 33 0.33 13.73 -22.27
C LEU A 33 1.15 13.93 -23.55
N ARG A 34 0.89 15.04 -24.24
CA ARG A 34 1.55 15.48 -25.48
C ARG A 34 2.04 16.93 -25.35
N GLY A 35 3.00 17.31 -26.18
CA GLY A 35 3.55 18.66 -26.21
C GLY A 35 5.08 18.69 -26.15
N LEU A 36 5.68 19.70 -26.77
CA LEU A 36 7.14 19.88 -26.84
C LEU A 36 7.63 21.08 -26.01
N THR A 37 6.73 21.74 -25.27
CA THR A 37 7.01 22.82 -24.33
C THR A 37 6.29 22.55 -23.02
N LEU A 38 6.81 23.06 -21.90
CA LEU A 38 6.18 22.88 -20.58
C LEU A 38 4.73 23.40 -20.56
N LYS A 39 4.50 24.55 -21.21
CA LYS A 39 3.15 25.10 -21.38
C LYS A 39 2.21 24.14 -22.12
N ALA A 40 2.66 23.53 -23.22
CA ALA A 40 1.82 22.61 -23.99
C ALA A 40 1.53 21.32 -23.20
N ILE A 41 2.49 20.84 -22.40
CA ILE A 41 2.30 19.69 -21.52
C ILE A 41 1.27 20.02 -20.44
N HIS A 42 1.36 21.20 -19.82
CA HIS A 42 0.42 21.67 -18.81
C HIS A 42 -1.01 21.79 -19.38
N GLU A 43 -1.16 22.44 -20.54
CA GLU A 43 -2.47 22.61 -21.19
C GLU A 43 -3.14 21.25 -21.54
N ASP A 44 -2.34 20.27 -21.99
CA ASP A 44 -2.85 18.92 -22.25
C ASP A 44 -3.15 18.14 -20.96
N MET A 45 -2.42 18.43 -19.88
CA MET A 45 -2.64 17.87 -18.55
C MET A 45 -3.93 18.36 -17.94
N ASP A 46 -4.18 19.67 -17.91
CA ASP A 46 -5.42 20.27 -17.39
C ASP A 46 -6.66 19.63 -18.04
N MET A 47 -6.58 19.36 -19.34
CA MET A 47 -7.67 18.73 -20.08
C MET A 47 -7.88 17.25 -19.72
N LYS A 48 -6.80 16.49 -19.45
CA LYS A 48 -6.84 15.03 -19.30
C LYS A 48 -6.88 14.54 -17.85
N ALA A 49 -6.45 15.38 -16.92
CA ALA A 49 -6.50 15.17 -15.48
C ALA A 49 -7.86 15.56 -14.89
N GLN A 50 -8.76 16.16 -15.67
CA GLN A 50 -10.09 16.54 -15.21
C GLN A 50 -10.93 15.31 -14.79
N GLU A 51 -11.36 15.29 -13.53
CA GLU A 51 -12.32 14.33 -12.98
C GLU A 51 -13.50 15.11 -12.35
N GLY A 52 -14.61 15.21 -13.09
CA GLY A 52 -15.73 16.06 -12.67
C GLY A 52 -15.33 17.54 -12.65
N ASP A 53 -15.40 18.18 -11.48
CA ASP A 53 -15.01 19.58 -11.27
C ASP A 53 -13.57 19.73 -10.73
N GLU A 54 -12.86 18.62 -10.48
CA GLU A 54 -11.50 18.59 -9.92
C GLU A 54 -10.45 18.22 -10.97
N ILE A 55 -9.19 18.61 -10.72
CA ILE A 55 -8.03 18.19 -11.51
C ILE A 55 -7.24 17.20 -10.66
N VAL A 56 -7.16 15.95 -11.12
CA VAL A 56 -6.44 14.86 -10.46
C VAL A 56 -5.25 14.47 -11.32
N GLU A 57 -4.10 15.08 -11.02
CA GLU A 57 -2.87 14.87 -11.78
C GLU A 57 -2.22 13.51 -11.48
N GLY A 58 -2.38 13.01 -10.26
CA GLY A 58 -1.95 11.70 -9.81
C GLY A 58 -2.96 11.18 -8.80
N GLU A 59 -3.02 9.86 -8.65
CA GLU A 59 -3.90 9.26 -7.66
C GLU A 59 -3.36 7.91 -7.19
N THR A 60 -3.44 7.67 -5.89
CA THR A 60 -3.19 6.39 -5.25
C THR A 60 -4.43 5.97 -4.47
N LYS A 61 -5.23 5.10 -5.06
CA LYS A 61 -6.41 4.52 -4.39
C LYS A 61 -6.01 3.29 -3.58
N ASP A 62 -6.42 3.23 -2.33
CA ASP A 62 -6.23 2.07 -1.46
C ASP A 62 -7.55 1.33 -1.15
N THR A 63 -7.48 0.01 -1.05
CA THR A 63 -8.60 -0.83 -0.63
C THR A 63 -8.12 -1.95 0.28
N PHE A 64 -8.69 -1.99 1.48
CA PHE A 64 -8.39 -3.01 2.47
C PHE A 64 -9.40 -4.16 2.45
N ALA A 65 -8.91 -5.39 2.54
CA ALA A 65 -9.72 -6.58 2.76
C ALA A 65 -9.09 -7.47 3.83
N PHE A 66 -9.94 -8.00 4.73
CA PHE A 66 -9.50 -8.84 5.84
C PHE A 66 -10.36 -10.10 5.96
N GLU A 67 -9.75 -11.25 5.79
CA GLU A 67 -10.35 -12.55 6.02
C GLU A 67 -9.74 -13.14 7.29
N LEU A 68 -10.57 -13.32 8.33
CA LEU A 68 -10.15 -13.86 9.62
C LEU A 68 -11.00 -15.09 9.94
N ASN A 69 -10.35 -16.21 10.18
CA ASN A 69 -11.00 -17.43 10.68
C ASN A 69 -10.61 -17.67 12.13
N PHE A 70 -11.52 -18.28 12.89
CA PHE A 70 -11.41 -18.43 14.33
C PHE A 70 -11.75 -19.84 14.76
N ASP A 71 -10.93 -20.39 15.68
CA ASP A 71 -11.13 -21.72 16.24
C ASP A 71 -11.35 -21.64 17.75
N GLN A 72 -12.41 -22.30 18.22
CA GLN A 72 -12.71 -22.46 19.64
C GLN A 72 -12.11 -23.78 20.15
N THR A 73 -11.14 -23.69 21.07
CA THR A 73 -10.60 -24.86 21.79
C THR A 73 -10.92 -24.76 23.28
N GLY A 74 -11.86 -25.58 23.74
CA GLY A 74 -12.40 -25.47 25.10
C GLY A 74 -13.04 -24.08 25.32
N ASN A 75 -12.58 -23.36 26.34
CA ASN A 75 -13.08 -22.01 26.67
C ASN A 75 -12.23 -20.88 26.07
N VAL A 76 -11.35 -21.18 25.12
CA VAL A 76 -10.47 -20.19 24.48
C VAL A 76 -10.64 -20.22 22.97
N CYS A 77 -11.01 -19.08 22.40
CA CYS A 77 -10.96 -18.79 20.97
C CYS A 77 -9.62 -18.17 20.58
N ARG A 78 -9.13 -18.51 19.39
CA ARG A 78 -7.97 -17.87 18.74
C ARG A 78 -8.24 -17.67 17.25
N VAL A 79 -7.49 -16.76 16.63
CA VAL A 79 -7.39 -16.70 15.16
C VAL A 79 -6.70 -17.97 14.69
N SER A 80 -7.31 -18.69 13.75
CA SER A 80 -6.75 -19.93 13.19
C SER A 80 -6.05 -19.70 11.86
N THR A 81 -6.62 -18.84 11.01
CA THR A 81 -5.96 -18.34 9.79
C THR A 81 -6.38 -16.90 9.55
N ASP A 82 -5.51 -16.14 8.90
CA ASP A 82 -5.77 -14.77 8.51
C ASP A 82 -5.21 -14.46 7.11
N LYS A 83 -5.88 -13.54 6.41
CA LYS A 83 -5.40 -12.89 5.20
C LYS A 83 -5.69 -11.40 5.30
N ILE A 84 -4.63 -10.60 5.28
CA ILE A 84 -4.67 -9.15 5.27
C ILE A 84 -4.23 -8.70 3.87
N LEU A 85 -5.14 -8.13 3.10
CA LEU A 85 -4.91 -7.70 1.73
C LEU A 85 -5.04 -6.17 1.62
N LEU A 86 -4.02 -5.55 1.04
CA LEU A 86 -4.04 -4.17 0.60
C LEU A 86 -3.92 -4.16 -0.93
N LYS A 87 -4.92 -3.56 -1.58
CA LYS A 87 -4.87 -3.24 -3.01
C LYS A 87 -4.55 -1.77 -3.18
N LEU A 88 -3.62 -1.47 -4.08
CA LEU A 88 -3.26 -0.12 -4.48
C LEU A 88 -3.42 0.02 -5.99
N ASP A 89 -4.20 1.01 -6.42
CA ASP A 89 -4.36 1.39 -7.82
C ASP A 89 -3.77 2.78 -8.02
N ILE A 90 -2.63 2.85 -8.72
CA ILE A 90 -1.87 4.10 -8.89
C ILE A 90 -2.03 4.65 -10.31
N ARG A 91 -2.59 5.85 -10.47
CA ARG A 91 -2.74 6.55 -11.76
C ARG A 91 -1.74 7.70 -11.83
N LEU A 92 -0.92 7.73 -12.90
CA LEU A 92 0.08 8.78 -13.12
C LEU A 92 0.09 9.26 -14.59
N PRO A 93 0.54 10.49 -14.88
CA PRO A 93 0.66 10.95 -16.25
C PRO A 93 1.87 10.30 -16.93
N ARG A 94 1.77 10.10 -18.25
CA ARG A 94 2.88 9.64 -19.09
C ARG A 94 3.09 10.58 -20.26
N TRP A 95 4.21 11.28 -20.30
CA TRP A 95 4.54 12.17 -21.40
C TRP A 95 5.07 11.40 -22.60
N ALA A 96 4.33 11.42 -23.71
CA ALA A 96 4.63 10.59 -24.87
C ALA A 96 5.61 11.23 -25.87
N ASP A 97 5.85 12.54 -25.78
CA ASP A 97 6.73 13.27 -26.71
C ASP A 97 8.12 13.58 -26.11
N GLU A 98 8.44 13.00 -24.94
CA GLU A 98 9.65 13.26 -24.14
C GLU A 98 10.95 13.20 -24.96
N GLU A 99 11.08 12.16 -25.80
CA GLU A 99 12.28 11.91 -26.60
C GLU A 99 12.54 13.02 -27.63
N ASN A 100 11.49 13.71 -28.10
CA ASN A 100 11.57 14.74 -29.13
C ASN A 100 11.76 16.15 -28.56
N ALA A 101 11.64 16.32 -27.25
CA ALA A 101 11.67 17.64 -26.61
C ALA A 101 13.10 18.19 -26.43
N ASN A 102 13.20 19.50 -26.16
CA ASN A 102 14.48 20.11 -25.76
C ASN A 102 14.89 19.59 -24.36
N PRO A 103 16.20 19.38 -24.09
CA PRO A 103 16.70 19.04 -22.76
C PRO A 103 16.12 19.87 -21.59
N SER A 104 15.89 21.17 -21.78
CA SER A 104 15.32 22.02 -20.72
C SER A 104 13.87 21.64 -20.37
N VAL A 105 13.07 21.26 -21.37
CA VAL A 105 11.68 20.82 -21.17
C VAL A 105 11.64 19.48 -20.45
N ARG A 106 12.55 18.55 -20.80
CA ARG A 106 12.71 17.29 -20.05
C ARG A 106 13.09 17.51 -18.59
N ALA A 107 13.96 18.47 -18.31
CA ALA A 107 14.34 18.78 -16.93
C ALA A 107 13.15 19.31 -16.11
N GLY A 108 12.34 20.22 -16.67
CA GLY A 108 11.11 20.70 -16.03
C GLY A 108 10.09 19.59 -15.78
N TRP A 109 9.83 18.76 -16.80
CA TRP A 109 8.97 17.58 -16.67
C TRP A 109 9.45 16.62 -15.58
N ASN A 110 10.73 16.25 -15.58
CA ASN A 110 11.28 15.31 -14.60
C ASN A 110 11.24 15.86 -13.16
N SER A 111 11.42 17.17 -13.00
CA SER A 111 11.28 17.85 -11.71
C SER A 111 9.84 17.76 -11.20
N TYR A 112 8.87 18.10 -12.04
CA TYR A 112 7.44 18.01 -11.73
C TYR A 112 7.01 16.56 -11.43
N PHE A 113 7.27 15.64 -12.37
CA PHE A 113 6.84 14.25 -12.26
C PHE A 113 7.47 13.55 -11.06
N GLY A 114 8.73 13.88 -10.74
CA GLY A 114 9.39 13.37 -9.54
C GLY A 114 8.68 13.78 -8.25
N LYS A 115 8.18 15.01 -8.15
CA LYS A 115 7.42 15.49 -6.99
C LYS A 115 6.05 14.84 -6.90
N LEU A 116 5.29 14.84 -8.01
CA LEU A 116 3.98 14.18 -8.07
C LEU A 116 4.10 12.71 -7.68
N LYS A 117 5.05 11.98 -8.27
CA LYS A 117 5.27 10.57 -7.95
C LYS A 117 5.65 10.38 -6.47
N ALA A 118 6.49 11.25 -5.91
CA ALA A 118 6.88 11.15 -4.51
C ALA A 118 5.68 11.37 -3.56
N HIS A 119 4.74 12.24 -3.93
CA HIS A 119 3.48 12.42 -3.22
C HIS A 119 2.63 11.14 -3.28
N GLU A 120 2.41 10.58 -4.46
CA GLU A 120 1.68 9.30 -4.60
C GLU A 120 2.34 8.13 -3.84
N ASP A 121 3.67 8.06 -3.85
CA ASP A 121 4.42 7.07 -3.05
C ASP A 121 4.24 7.30 -1.53
N GLY A 122 3.97 8.53 -1.11
CA GLY A 122 3.60 8.90 0.25
C GLY A 122 2.28 8.27 0.68
N HIS A 123 1.23 8.41 -0.14
CA HIS A 123 -0.06 7.76 0.09
C HIS A 123 0.05 6.25 0.20
N LYS A 124 0.81 5.64 -0.72
CA LYS A 124 1.14 4.21 -0.67
C LYS A 124 1.80 3.84 0.65
N THR A 125 2.72 4.65 1.14
CA THR A 125 3.46 4.37 2.38
C THR A 125 2.51 4.39 3.59
N ILE A 126 1.58 5.34 3.66
CA ILE A 126 0.56 5.43 4.71
C ILE A 126 -0.34 4.19 4.71
N ALA A 127 -0.87 3.80 3.53
CA ALA A 127 -1.73 2.63 3.39
C ALA A 127 -1.02 1.32 3.77
N VAL A 128 0.23 1.13 3.33
CA VAL A 128 1.06 -0.04 3.67
C VAL A 128 1.33 -0.10 5.17
N ALA A 129 1.63 1.04 5.81
CA ALA A 129 1.84 1.10 7.25
C ALA A 129 0.58 0.70 8.02
N ALA A 130 -0.61 1.12 7.56
CA ALA A 130 -1.89 0.73 8.14
C ALA A 130 -2.15 -0.78 8.01
N ALA A 131 -1.88 -1.37 6.84
CA ALA A 131 -2.01 -2.82 6.63
C ALA A 131 -1.11 -3.61 7.60
N HIS A 132 0.12 -3.16 7.82
CA HIS A 132 1.03 -3.78 8.78
C HIS A 132 0.55 -3.63 10.23
N LYS A 133 0.03 -2.47 10.63
CA LYS A 133 -0.58 -2.28 11.97
C LYS A 133 -1.74 -3.25 12.21
N ILE A 134 -2.56 -3.53 11.18
CA ILE A 134 -3.66 -4.51 11.27
C ILE A 134 -3.11 -5.93 11.39
N ASN A 135 -2.09 -6.26 10.61
CA ASN A 135 -1.42 -7.55 10.71
C ASN A 135 -0.86 -7.78 12.13
N GLU A 136 -0.20 -6.79 12.71
CA GLU A 136 0.31 -6.83 14.09
C GLU A 136 -0.81 -6.97 15.12
N LEU A 137 -1.91 -6.23 14.95
CA LEU A 137 -3.10 -6.34 15.80
C LEU A 137 -3.64 -7.77 15.81
N VAL A 138 -3.78 -8.41 14.64
CA VAL A 138 -4.31 -9.78 14.51
C VAL A 138 -3.36 -10.79 15.15
N HIS A 139 -2.05 -10.70 14.86
CA HIS A 139 -1.06 -11.65 15.35
C HIS A 139 -0.71 -11.47 16.85
N SER A 140 -0.93 -10.28 17.42
CA SER A 140 -0.77 -10.02 18.86
C SER A 140 -2.02 -10.32 19.69
N ALA A 141 -3.13 -10.68 19.03
CA ALA A 141 -4.41 -10.92 19.69
C ALA A 141 -4.32 -12.12 20.65
N LYS A 142 -4.57 -11.85 21.93
CA LYS A 142 -4.66 -12.91 22.95
C LYS A 142 -5.97 -13.67 22.79
N GLY A 143 -5.95 -14.95 23.18
CA GLY A 143 -7.14 -15.78 23.13
C GLY A 143 -8.31 -15.20 23.94
N ALA A 144 -9.50 -15.20 23.35
CA ALA A 144 -10.73 -14.69 23.96
C ALA A 144 -11.61 -15.85 24.46
N ARG A 145 -12.67 -15.56 25.23
CA ARG A 145 -13.63 -16.60 25.67
C ARG A 145 -14.61 -17.03 24.57
N SER A 146 -14.84 -16.17 23.58
CA SER A 146 -15.81 -16.36 22.49
C SER A 146 -15.23 -15.87 21.18
N CYS A 147 -15.36 -16.66 20.12
CA CYS A 147 -14.92 -16.27 18.78
C CYS A 147 -15.70 -15.09 18.21
N ALA A 148 -17.02 -15.02 18.43
CA ALA A 148 -17.83 -13.88 17.99
C ALA A 148 -17.37 -12.56 18.64
N ALA A 149 -17.02 -12.61 19.93
CA ALA A 149 -16.49 -11.45 20.64
C ALA A 149 -15.09 -11.06 20.13
N MET A 150 -14.24 -12.07 19.84
CA MET A 150 -12.90 -11.83 19.28
C MET A 150 -12.97 -11.20 17.90
N GLU A 151 -13.80 -11.75 17.01
CA GLU A 151 -14.02 -11.22 15.65
C GLU A 151 -14.51 -9.78 15.70
N THR A 152 -15.55 -9.51 16.50
CA THR A 152 -16.10 -8.15 16.65
C THR A 152 -15.03 -7.17 17.13
N SER A 153 -14.21 -7.57 18.10
CA SER A 153 -13.13 -6.72 18.62
C SER A 153 -12.06 -6.46 17.55
N LEU A 154 -11.57 -7.49 16.86
CA LEU A 154 -10.52 -7.34 15.86
C LEU A 154 -10.98 -6.52 14.66
N ARG A 155 -12.19 -6.77 14.15
CA ARG A 155 -12.75 -6.00 13.03
C ARG A 155 -12.97 -4.53 13.40
N SER A 156 -13.45 -4.26 14.62
CA SER A 156 -13.62 -2.89 15.11
C SER A 156 -12.27 -2.15 15.20
N SER A 157 -11.25 -2.80 15.78
CA SER A 157 -9.91 -2.22 15.88
C SER A 157 -9.24 -2.05 14.50
N ALA A 158 -9.42 -2.99 13.58
CA ALA A 158 -8.92 -2.86 12.21
C ALA A 158 -9.56 -1.67 11.49
N LYS A 159 -10.89 -1.49 11.64
CA LYS A 159 -11.61 -0.32 11.10
C LYS A 159 -11.05 1.00 11.65
N GLN A 160 -10.77 1.07 12.96
CA GLN A 160 -10.18 2.26 13.56
C GLN A 160 -8.78 2.58 13.01
N ILE A 161 -7.99 1.54 12.66
CA ILE A 161 -6.68 1.72 12.01
C ILE A 161 -6.86 2.29 10.59
N VAL A 162 -7.82 1.77 9.82
CA VAL A 162 -8.13 2.29 8.48
C VAL A 162 -8.61 3.74 8.56
N GLU A 163 -9.57 4.06 9.43
CA GLU A 163 -10.04 5.43 9.63
C GLU A 163 -8.93 6.39 10.09
N ALA A 164 -7.92 5.88 10.83
CA ALA A 164 -6.76 6.67 11.19
C ALA A 164 -5.82 6.92 10.00
N ALA A 165 -5.66 5.93 9.12
CA ALA A 165 -4.90 6.07 7.89
C ALA A 165 -5.57 7.05 6.93
N GLU A 166 -6.89 6.97 6.76
CA GLU A 166 -7.67 7.92 5.94
C GLU A 166 -7.43 9.38 6.39
N ARG A 167 -7.49 9.64 7.71
CA ARG A 167 -7.15 10.98 8.25
C ARG A 167 -5.69 11.37 8.01
N GLU A 168 -4.78 10.42 7.98
CA GLU A 168 -3.36 10.66 7.68
C GLU A 168 -3.17 10.98 6.19
N GLN A 169 -3.92 10.34 5.28
CA GLN A 169 -3.96 10.69 3.86
C GLN A 169 -4.43 12.14 3.67
N GLU A 170 -5.58 12.49 4.27
CA GLU A 170 -6.15 13.86 4.18
C GLU A 170 -5.18 14.92 4.72
N GLN A 171 -4.45 14.60 5.80
CA GLN A 171 -3.44 15.50 6.37
C GLN A 171 -2.22 15.63 5.46
N PHE A 172 -1.81 14.54 4.82
CA PHE A 172 -0.71 14.53 3.87
C PHE A 172 -1.03 15.43 2.67
N ASP A 173 -2.21 15.30 2.08
CA ASP A 173 -2.72 16.18 1.02
C ASP A 173 -2.73 17.65 1.42
N ALA A 174 -3.29 17.95 2.60
CA ALA A 174 -3.41 19.32 3.09
C ALA A 174 -2.06 20.00 3.40
N SER A 175 -0.98 19.22 3.53
CA SER A 175 0.36 19.72 3.87
C SER A 175 1.23 20.05 2.65
N GLU A 176 0.84 19.62 1.47
CA GLU A 176 1.63 19.74 0.24
C GLU A 176 1.29 21.03 -0.53
N ALA A 177 2.32 21.59 -1.19
CA ALA A 177 2.14 22.69 -2.12
C ALA A 177 1.84 22.15 -3.53
N PRO A 178 1.10 22.88 -4.38
CA PRO A 178 0.88 22.47 -5.77
C PRO A 178 2.18 22.16 -6.52
N PHE A 179 2.18 21.08 -7.30
CA PHE A 179 3.33 20.68 -8.09
C PHE A 179 3.50 21.61 -9.29
N ALA A 180 4.40 22.59 -9.17
CA ALA A 180 4.63 23.54 -10.24
C ALA A 180 5.42 22.90 -11.41
N LEU A 181 4.90 23.06 -12.63
CA LEU A 181 5.55 22.67 -13.89
C LEU A 181 6.24 23.90 -14.51
N ASP A 182 7.43 24.20 -13.99
CA ASP A 182 8.21 25.42 -14.26
C ASP A 182 9.37 25.21 -15.26
#